data_AF-A0A653JFK5-F1
#
_entry.id   AF-A0A653JFK5-F1
#
_cell.length_a   1.000
_cell.length_b   1.000
_cell.length_c   1.000
_cell.angle_alpha   90.00
_cell.angle_beta   90.00
_cell.angle_gamma   90.00
#
_symmetry.space_group_name_H-M   'P 1'
#
loop_
_entity.id
_entity.type
_entity.pdbx_description
1 polymer ?
#
loop_
_entity_poly.entity_id
_entity_poly.type
_entity_poly.pdbx_seq_one_letter_code
_entity_poly.pdbx_strand_id
1 'polypeptide(L)'
;MAIFAFYPVEAVNRRADGINFVIAEGVDEAAARSAASALVGASNLSVWTAVSVEAGMDPVAVEGMPVGASDSITWPTRTRGNATLGA
;
A
#
# COMPACT_ATOMS: atom_id res chain seq x y z
N MET A 1 1.41 -0.15 -17.64
CA MET A 1 1.19 0.10 -16.21
C MET A 1 2.46 -0.24 -15.47
N ALA A 2 2.68 0.40 -14.32
CA ALA A 2 3.83 0.22 -13.45
C ALA A 2 3.36 0.01 -12.01
N ILE A 3 4.10 -0.79 -11.26
CA ILE A 3 3.79 -1.14 -9.87
C ILE A 3 4.78 -0.41 -8.98
N PHE A 4 4.28 0.22 -7.93
CA PHE A 4 5.07 0.94 -6.96
C PHE A 4 4.78 0.45 -5.55
N ALA A 5 5.84 0.29 -4.77
CA ALA A 5 5.77 0.11 -3.33
C ALA A 5 6.01 1.45 -2.63
N PHE A 6 5.21 1.74 -1.60
CA PHE A 6 5.26 2.95 -0.80
C PHE A 6 5.52 2.60 0.66
N TYR A 7 6.46 3.28 1.30
CA TYR A 7 6.76 3.12 2.73
C TYR A 7 7.31 4.41 3.37
N PRO A 8 7.12 4.63 4.67
CA PRO A 8 7.76 5.70 5.41
C PRO A 8 9.20 5.32 5.78
N VAL A 9 10.18 6.13 5.38
CA VAL A 9 11.59 5.95 5.78
C VAL A 9 11.79 6.29 7.26
N GLU A 10 11.15 7.36 7.72
CA GLU A 10 11.28 7.85 9.09
C GLU A 10 10.15 7.36 9.99
N ALA A 11 10.47 7.06 11.25
CA ALA A 11 9.48 6.59 12.22
C ALA A 11 8.34 7.59 12.46
N VAL A 12 8.60 8.90 12.35
CA VAL A 12 7.58 9.96 12.50
C VAL A 12 6.51 9.92 11.41
N ASN A 13 6.85 9.36 10.24
CA ASN A 13 5.94 9.24 9.11
C ASN A 13 5.15 7.92 9.13
N ARG A 14 5.37 7.08 10.16
CA ARG A 14 4.60 5.86 10.36
C ARG A 14 3.19 6.19 10.80
N ARG A 15 2.24 5.42 10.27
CA ARG A 15 0.84 5.51 10.65
C ARG A 15 0.58 4.76 11.95
N ALA A 16 -0.29 5.33 12.77
CA ALA A 16 -0.74 4.76 14.03
C ALA A 16 -1.57 3.49 13.86
N ASP A 17 -2.20 3.28 12.69
CA ASP A 17 -2.98 2.08 12.38
C ASP A 17 -2.13 0.89 11.91
N GLY A 18 -0.80 1.02 11.93
CA GLY A 18 0.14 -0.05 11.61
C GLY A 18 0.37 -0.28 10.12
N ILE A 19 -0.45 0.29 9.23
CA ILE A 19 -0.27 0.18 7.77
C ILE A 19 0.89 1.09 7.38
N ASN A 20 2.08 0.52 7.24
CA ASN A 20 3.31 1.26 6.91
C ASN A 20 3.96 0.78 5.60
N PHE A 21 3.21 0.05 4.80
CA PHE A 21 3.62 -0.42 3.48
C PHE A 21 2.38 -0.54 2.60
N VAL A 22 2.45 -0.04 1.37
CA VAL A 22 1.39 -0.19 0.38
C VAL A 22 2.02 -0.50 -0.97
N ILE A 23 1.45 -1.45 -1.70
CA ILE A 23 1.79 -1.69 -3.10
C ILE A 23 0.58 -1.32 -3.96
N ALA A 24 0.80 -0.57 -5.03
CA ALA A 24 -0.26 -0.17 -5.94
C ALA A 24 0.25 -0.09 -7.39
N GLU A 25 -0.66 -0.29 -8.32
CA GLU A 25 -0.42 -0.15 -9.75
C GLU A 25 -0.97 1.19 -10.26
N GLY A 26 -0.28 1.78 -11.23
CA GLY A 26 -0.72 3.00 -11.91
C GLY A 26 -0.12 3.11 -13.31
N VAL A 27 -0.58 4.10 -14.08
CA VAL A 27 0.08 4.48 -15.34
C VAL A 27 1.44 5.14 -15.08
N ASP A 28 1.59 5.76 -13.92
CA ASP A 28 2.80 6.36 -13.37
C ASP A 28 2.78 6.29 -11.82
N GLU A 29 3.83 6.78 -11.18
CA GLU A 29 3.94 6.83 -9.71
C GLU A 29 2.82 7.65 -9.06
N ALA A 30 2.38 8.75 -9.69
CA ALA A 30 1.36 9.64 -9.16
C ALA A 30 -0.02 8.95 -9.12
N ALA A 31 -0.38 8.23 -10.18
CA ALA A 31 -1.58 7.42 -10.26
C ALA A 31 -1.55 6.27 -9.25
N ALA A 32 -0.42 5.56 -9.12
CA ALA A 32 -0.25 4.50 -8.13
C ALA A 32 -0.36 5.04 -6.70
N ARG A 33 0.25 6.20 -6.42
CA ARG A 33 0.16 6.87 -5.11
C ARG A 33 -1.27 7.32 -4.80
N SER A 34 -2.02 7.79 -5.80
CA SER A 34 -3.44 8.14 -5.65
C SER A 34 -4.27 6.91 -5.26
N ALA A 35 -4.09 5.78 -5.97
CA ALA A 35 -4.76 4.52 -5.64
C ALA A 35 -4.39 4.01 -4.23
N ALA A 36 -3.11 4.04 -3.87
CA ALA A 36 -2.64 3.72 -2.53
C ALA A 36 -3.28 4.63 -1.47
N SER A 37 -3.36 5.94 -1.74
CA SER A 37 -3.94 6.94 -0.84
C SER A 37 -5.44 6.74 -0.65
N ALA A 38 -6.15 6.32 -1.69
CA ALA A 38 -7.56 5.94 -1.60
C ALA A 38 -7.73 4.71 -0.69
N LEU A 39 -6.86 3.69 -0.84
CA LEU A 39 -6.86 2.50 0.01
C LEU A 39 -6.55 2.81 1.48
N VAL A 40 -5.59 3.68 1.77
CA VAL A 40 -5.18 4.07 3.15
C VAL A 40 -5.87 5.33 3.68
N GLY A 41 -6.82 5.89 2.94
CA GLY A 41 -7.76 6.92 3.41
C GLY A 41 -7.07 8.27 3.64
N ALA A 42 -6.86 9.00 2.54
CA ALA A 42 -6.48 10.42 2.43
C ALA A 42 -5.25 10.90 3.23
N SER A 43 -4.54 10.00 3.89
CA SER A 43 -3.35 10.31 4.66
C SER A 43 -2.15 10.53 3.75
N ASN A 44 -1.27 11.43 4.20
CA ASN A 44 -0.01 11.85 3.60
C ASN A 44 0.92 10.67 3.20
N LEU A 45 0.62 10.03 2.07
CA LEU A 45 1.58 9.20 1.34
C LEU A 45 2.54 10.05 0.50
N SER A 46 2.38 11.38 0.51
CA SER A 46 3.28 12.30 -0.21
C SER A 46 4.69 12.37 0.38
N VAL A 47 4.85 12.10 1.68
CA VAL A 47 6.17 12.01 2.34
C VAL A 47 6.73 10.58 2.37
N TRP A 48 5.98 9.60 1.85
CA TRP A 48 6.46 8.22 1.75
C TRP A 48 7.31 8.05 0.51
N THR A 49 8.37 7.28 0.64
CA THR A 49 9.23 6.89 -0.47
C THR A 49 8.47 5.95 -1.39
N ALA A 50 8.58 6.17 -2.69
CA ALA A 50 8.12 5.26 -3.72
C ALA A 50 9.30 4.50 -4.31
N VAL A 51 9.13 3.20 -4.51
CA VAL A 51 10.10 2.34 -5.20
C VAL A 51 9.37 1.60 -6.30
N SER A 52 9.93 1.64 -7.51
CA SER A 52 9.42 0.87 -8.64
C SER A 52 9.62 -0.63 -8.39
N VAL A 53 8.58 -1.43 -8.59
CA VAL A 53 8.63 -2.88 -8.46
C VAL A 53 8.90 -3.46 -9.85
N GLU A 54 10.16 -3.82 -10.09
CA GLU A 54 10.66 -4.27 -11.38
C GLU A 54 11.45 -5.59 -11.25
N ALA A 55 11.77 -6.19 -12.40
CA ALA A 55 12.60 -7.39 -12.43
C ALA A 55 13.99 -7.12 -11.81
N GLY A 56 14.41 -7.97 -10.87
CA GLY A 56 15.71 -7.84 -10.19
C GLY A 56 15.69 -6.99 -8.92
N MET A 57 14.52 -6.53 -8.46
CA MET A 57 14.38 -5.86 -7.16
C MET A 57 14.80 -6.78 -6.00
N ASP A 58 15.48 -6.19 -5.00
CA ASP A 58 15.80 -6.89 -3.76
C ASP A 58 14.52 -7.29 -2.99
N PRO A 59 14.46 -8.49 -2.39
CA PRO A 59 13.29 -8.93 -1.65
C PRO A 59 13.12 -8.11 -0.37
N VAL A 60 11.85 -7.81 -0.03
CA VAL A 60 11.46 -7.13 1.21
C VAL A 60 10.34 -7.91 1.90
N ALA A 61 10.33 -7.89 3.24
CA ALA A 61 9.27 -8.47 4.05
C ALA A 61 8.51 -7.37 4.80
N VAL A 62 7.20 -7.56 4.97
CA VAL A 62 6.34 -6.71 5.79
C VAL A 62 5.83 -7.53 6.95
N GLU A 63 5.96 -7.01 8.17
CA GLU A 63 5.39 -7.64 9.35
C GLU A 63 3.89 -7.35 9.42
N GLY A 64 3.05 -8.39 9.34
CA GLY A 64 1.59 -8.29 9.40
C GLY A 64 0.87 -9.00 8.26
N MET A 65 -0.47 -9.02 8.29
CA MET A 65 -1.28 -9.52 7.19
C MET A 65 -1.58 -8.39 6.18
N PRO A 66 -1.55 -8.65 4.86
CA PRO A 66 -1.94 -7.64 3.88
C PRO A 66 -3.39 -7.17 4.09
N VAL A 67 -3.67 -5.90 3.76
CA VAL A 67 -5.01 -5.27 3.76
C VAL A 67 -5.35 -4.71 2.37
N GLY A 68 -6.61 -4.74 1.96
CA GLY A 68 -7.00 -4.38 0.58
C GLY A 68 -8.36 -3.71 0.50
N ALA A 69 -8.70 -3.31 -0.72
CA ALA A 69 -9.96 -2.63 -1.04
C ALA A 69 -11.14 -3.59 -0.90
N SER A 70 -12.34 -3.03 -0.70
CA SER A 70 -13.57 -3.78 -0.47
C SER A 70 -13.92 -4.78 -1.58
N ASP A 71 -13.40 -4.57 -2.79
CA ASP A 71 -13.65 -5.31 -4.03
C ASP A 71 -12.47 -6.17 -4.50
N SER A 72 -11.41 -6.33 -3.70
CA SER A 72 -10.25 -7.16 -4.08
C SER A 72 -10.60 -8.66 -4.14
N ILE A 73 -10.15 -9.34 -5.19
CA ILE A 73 -10.36 -10.79 -5.41
C ILE A 73 -9.10 -11.65 -5.27
N THR A 74 -7.92 -11.02 -5.22
CA THR A 74 -6.62 -11.73 -5.27
C THR A 74 -6.02 -11.88 -3.88
N TRP A 75 -5.79 -10.76 -3.21
CA TRP A 75 -5.41 -10.62 -1.81
C TRP A 75 -5.81 -9.20 -1.39
N PRO A 76 -6.14 -8.96 -0.12
CA PRO A 76 -6.25 -9.86 1.02
C PRO A 76 -7.71 -10.15 1.40
N THR A 77 -7.95 -11.07 2.34
CA THR A 77 -9.31 -11.43 2.79
C THR A 77 -9.93 -10.43 3.79
N ARG A 78 -9.23 -9.33 4.11
CA ARG A 78 -9.66 -8.33 5.10
C ARG A 78 -9.49 -6.89 4.62
N THR A 79 -10.45 -6.05 4.97
CA THR A 79 -10.36 -4.59 4.88
C THR A 79 -9.40 -4.02 5.91
N ARG A 80 -9.07 -2.72 5.79
CA ARG A 80 -8.38 -1.96 6.87
C ARG A 80 -9.05 -2.11 8.23
N GLY A 81 -10.39 -2.14 8.28
CA GLY A 81 -11.15 -2.27 9.53
C GLY A 81 -11.11 -3.67 10.13
N ASN A 82 -10.27 -4.57 9.61
CA ASN A 82 -10.22 -6.00 9.95
C ASN A 82 -11.55 -6.75 9.70
N ALA A 83 -12.46 -6.16 8.93
CA ALA A 83 -13.67 -6.83 8.45
C ALA A 83 -13.33 -7.72 7.25
N THR A 84 -13.99 -8.88 7.14
CA THR A 84 -13.87 -9.76 5.97
C THR A 84 -14.31 -9.04 4.70
N LEU A 85 -13.60 -9.24 3.58
CA LEU A 85 -14.08 -8.77 2.28
C LEU A 85 -15.34 -9.56 1.87
N GLY A 86 -16.41 -8.86 1.49
CA GLY A 86 -17.64 -9.46 0.93
C GLY A 86 -18.70 -9.97 1.90
N ALA A 87 -18.83 -9.40 3.11
CA ALA A 87 -19.98 -9.63 3.99
C ALA A 87 -21.14 -8.68 3.66
#